data_AF-A0A928SXH0-F1
#
_entry.id   AF-A0A928SXH0-F1
#
_cell.length_a   1.000
_cell.length_b   1.000
_cell.length_c   1.000
_cell.angle_alpha   90.00
_cell.angle_beta   90.00
_cell.angle_gamma   90.00
#
_symmetry.space_group_name_H-M   'P 1'
#
loop_
_entity.id
_entity.type
_entity.pdbx_description
1 polymer ?
#
loop_
_entity_poly.entity_id
_entity_poly.type
_entity_poly.pdbx_seq_one_letter_code
_entity_poly.pdbx_strand_id
1 'polypeptide(L)'
;MKVVEAGAISLGLLTSPGRTLDRVALRPSVGTAAIPVVATGAAWSALCVLLWLDGHAPSRSLVPLPKESYYLGQALWLIPALLLGWIVVGGVCQLLSRWAGGAGGRASMLASAGFAYALPLAVLFVLPDFVAYLSLGFASLGKLVRFTGLGLMLAEWALVARAVVAVHRLAWSRALPIAFVALLAQAALLAPILR
;
A
#
# COMPACT_ATOMS: atom_id res chain seq x y z
N MET A 1 -2.27 22.93 -0.38
CA MET A 1 -0.93 22.66 -0.95
C MET A 1 -0.52 21.17 -0.87
N LYS A 2 -0.65 20.48 0.29
CA LYS A 2 -0.22 19.08 0.46
C LYS A 2 -0.82 18.06 -0.54
N VAL A 3 -2.08 18.22 -0.93
CA VAL A 3 -2.73 17.30 -1.91
C VAL A 3 -2.07 17.39 -3.29
N VAL A 4 -1.78 18.61 -3.77
CA VAL A 4 -1.11 18.85 -5.05
C VAL A 4 0.31 18.26 -5.03
N GLU A 5 1.02 18.45 -3.92
CA GLU A 5 2.35 17.87 -3.71
C GLU A 5 2.31 16.33 -3.73
N ALA A 6 1.37 15.72 -3.00
CA ALA A 6 1.20 14.27 -2.99
C ALA A 6 0.89 13.73 -4.41
N GLY A 7 0.03 14.42 -5.17
CA GLY A 7 -0.26 14.07 -6.56
C GLY A 7 0.98 14.12 -7.46
N ALA A 8 1.78 15.18 -7.33
CA ALA A 8 3.03 15.31 -8.09
C ALA A 8 4.06 14.22 -7.75
N ILE A 9 4.17 13.84 -6.47
CA ILE A 9 5.04 12.75 -6.02
C ILE A 9 4.56 11.40 -6.58
N SER A 10 3.26 11.11 -6.49
CA SER A 10 2.69 9.87 -7.04
C SER A 10 2.92 9.76 -8.54
N LEU A 11 2.71 10.84 -9.31
CA LEU A 11 3.01 10.86 -10.74
C LEU A 11 4.51 10.71 -11.02
N GLY A 12 5.35 11.34 -10.20
CA GLY A 12 6.81 11.20 -10.27
C GLY A 12 7.28 9.78 -9.99
N LEU A 13 6.57 9.01 -9.18
CA LEU A 13 6.89 7.60 -8.92
C LEU A 13 6.58 6.70 -10.10
N LEU A 14 5.53 7.00 -10.87
CA LEU A 14 5.19 6.26 -12.08
C LEU A 14 6.22 6.47 -13.20
N THR A 15 6.82 7.66 -13.26
CA THR A 15 7.71 8.07 -14.37
C THR A 15 9.20 7.99 -14.02
N SER A 16 9.57 8.21 -12.76
CA SER A 16 10.97 8.31 -12.31
C SER A 16 11.11 7.91 -10.83
N PRO A 17 10.81 6.65 -10.46
CA PRO A 17 10.67 6.22 -9.07
C PRO A 17 11.92 6.50 -8.24
N GLY A 18 13.11 6.27 -8.79
CA GLY A 18 14.36 6.52 -8.08
C GLY A 18 14.57 7.99 -7.73
N ARG A 19 14.49 8.88 -8.73
CA ARG A 19 14.67 10.33 -8.53
C ARG A 19 13.60 10.91 -7.61
N THR A 20 12.38 10.37 -7.67
CA THR A 20 11.27 10.84 -6.84
C THR A 20 11.44 10.41 -5.39
N LEU A 21 11.81 9.16 -5.11
CA LEU A 21 12.08 8.71 -3.75
C LEU A 21 13.30 9.39 -3.14
N ASP A 22 14.34 9.66 -3.92
CA ASP A 22 15.49 10.43 -3.45
C ASP A 22 15.07 11.85 -3.01
N ARG A 23 14.13 12.49 -3.73
CA ARG A 23 13.56 13.80 -3.33
C ARG A 23 12.72 13.71 -2.07
N VAL A 24 11.84 12.71 -1.96
CA VAL A 24 11.01 12.50 -0.75
C VAL A 24 11.89 12.24 0.48
N ALA A 25 12.98 11.48 0.31
CA ALA A 25 13.92 11.21 1.39
C ALA A 25 14.60 12.48 1.92
N LEU A 26 14.91 13.45 1.04
CA LEU A 26 15.54 14.72 1.39
C LEU A 26 14.58 15.73 2.04
N ARG A 27 13.29 15.68 1.70
CA ARG A 27 12.26 16.61 2.20
C ARG A 27 11.05 15.83 2.73
N PRO A 28 11.20 15.14 3.86
CA PRO A 28 10.17 14.24 4.33
C PRO A 28 8.95 14.98 4.86
N SER A 29 7.76 14.57 4.40
CA SER A 29 6.48 15.00 4.96
C SER A 29 5.60 13.78 5.18
N VAL A 30 5.51 13.32 6.43
CA VAL A 30 4.65 12.19 6.81
C VAL A 30 3.18 12.51 6.52
N GLY A 31 2.75 13.74 6.77
CA GLY A 31 1.39 14.18 6.46
C GLY A 31 1.07 14.17 4.96
N THR A 32 2.04 14.51 4.09
CA THR A 32 1.87 14.42 2.63
C THR A 32 1.84 12.95 2.18
N ALA A 33 2.67 12.08 2.78
CA ALA A 33 2.70 10.65 2.46
C ALA A 33 1.46 9.87 2.94
N ALA A 34 0.75 10.36 3.96
CA ALA A 34 -0.51 9.78 4.40
C ALA A 34 -1.65 9.95 3.37
N ILE A 35 -1.59 11.01 2.54
CA ILE A 35 -2.64 11.33 1.56
C ILE A 35 -2.88 10.18 0.57
N PRO A 36 -1.87 9.64 -0.14
CA PRO A 36 -2.12 8.51 -1.05
C PRO A 36 -2.59 7.26 -0.30
N VAL A 37 -2.12 7.00 0.92
CA VAL A 37 -2.59 5.85 1.73
C VAL A 37 -4.09 5.97 2.03
N VAL A 38 -4.53 7.15 2.49
CA VAL A 38 -5.94 7.42 2.78
C VAL A 38 -6.77 7.43 1.51
N ALA A 39 -6.27 8.00 0.41
CA ALA A 39 -6.98 8.02 -0.87
C ALA A 39 -7.19 6.61 -1.43
N THR A 40 -6.16 5.76 -1.39
CA THR A 40 -6.27 4.34 -1.76
C THR A 40 -7.27 3.61 -0.87
N GLY A 41 -7.22 3.85 0.45
CA GLY A 41 -8.17 3.27 1.40
C GLY A 41 -9.60 3.70 1.13
N ALA A 42 -9.84 4.98 0.88
CA ALA A 42 -11.16 5.52 0.57
C ALA A 42 -11.73 4.96 -0.74
N ALA A 43 -10.90 4.84 -1.78
CA ALA A 43 -11.30 4.23 -3.05
C ALA A 43 -11.67 2.76 -2.89
N TRP A 44 -10.88 2.01 -2.09
CA TRP A 44 -11.19 0.61 -1.79
C TRP A 44 -12.44 0.48 -0.91
N SER A 45 -12.61 1.32 0.11
CA SER A 45 -13.83 1.37 0.91
C SER A 45 -15.07 1.64 0.06
N ALA A 46 -14.98 2.55 -0.91
CA ALA A 46 -16.07 2.83 -1.84
C ALA A 46 -16.43 1.59 -2.68
N LEU A 47 -15.44 0.84 -3.18
CA LEU A 47 -15.69 -0.43 -3.87
C LEU A 47 -16.41 -1.43 -2.96
N CYS A 48 -15.96 -1.58 -1.71
CA CYS A 48 -16.62 -2.46 -0.75
C CYS A 48 -18.07 -2.05 -0.46
N VAL A 49 -18.36 -0.75 -0.35
CA VAL A 49 -19.74 -0.27 -0.19
C VAL A 49 -20.60 -0.62 -1.40
N LEU A 50 -20.09 -0.45 -2.63
CA LEU A 50 -20.82 -0.84 -3.83
C LEU A 50 -21.11 -2.34 -3.87
N LEU A 51 -20.12 -3.17 -3.52
CA LEU A 51 -20.29 -4.62 -3.42
C LEU A 51 -21.37 -5.01 -2.42
N TRP A 52 -21.43 -4.32 -1.29
CA TRP A 52 -22.46 -4.54 -0.27
C TRP A 52 -23.85 -4.13 -0.77
N LEU A 53 -23.98 -2.97 -1.42
CA LEU A 53 -25.24 -2.48 -1.97
C LEU A 53 -25.82 -3.42 -3.04
N ASP A 54 -24.95 -4.06 -3.83
CA ASP A 54 -25.33 -5.05 -4.85
C ASP A 54 -25.56 -6.46 -4.27
N GLY A 55 -25.50 -6.61 -2.94
CA GLY A 55 -25.80 -7.87 -2.24
C GLY A 55 -24.71 -8.93 -2.39
N HIS A 56 -23.48 -8.54 -2.76
CA HIS A 56 -22.36 -9.47 -2.83
C HIS A 56 -21.82 -9.80 -1.43
N ALA A 57 -21.35 -11.03 -1.28
CA ALA A 57 -20.73 -11.52 -0.06
C ALA A 57 -19.49 -12.36 -0.40
N PRO A 58 -18.45 -12.37 0.46
CA PRO A 58 -17.29 -13.19 0.22
C PRO A 58 -17.64 -14.68 0.34
N SER A 59 -16.99 -15.51 -0.47
CA SER A 59 -17.17 -16.97 -0.42
C SER A 59 -16.60 -17.59 0.87
N ARG A 60 -15.58 -16.95 1.45
CA ARG A 60 -14.91 -17.31 2.71
C ARG A 60 -14.59 -16.03 3.48
N SER A 61 -14.71 -16.08 4.80
CA SER A 61 -14.31 -15.00 5.71
C SER A 61 -13.48 -15.61 6.82
N LEU A 62 -12.32 -15.04 7.13
CA LEU A 62 -11.57 -15.41 8.33
C LEU A 62 -11.99 -14.58 9.54
N VAL A 63 -12.61 -13.42 9.30
CA VAL A 63 -13.18 -12.58 10.36
C VAL A 63 -14.57 -13.12 10.75
N PRO A 64 -14.92 -13.19 12.04
CA PRO A 64 -16.26 -13.57 12.50
C PRO A 64 -17.30 -12.44 12.27
N LEU A 65 -17.38 -11.91 11.05
CA LEU A 65 -18.43 -10.99 10.62
C LEU A 65 -19.52 -11.77 9.86
N PRO A 66 -20.82 -11.39 10.01
CA PRO A 66 -21.88 -11.89 9.15
C PRO A 66 -21.52 -11.65 7.68
N LYS A 67 -21.78 -12.64 6.81
CA LYS A 67 -21.38 -12.57 5.40
C LYS A 67 -22.05 -11.40 4.68
N GLU A 68 -23.28 -11.08 5.09
CA GLU A 68 -24.14 -10.05 4.52
C GLU A 68 -23.62 -8.63 4.82
N SER A 69 -22.85 -8.46 5.90
CA SER A 69 -22.28 -7.17 6.31
C SER A 69 -20.75 -7.13 6.20
N TYR A 70 -20.12 -8.17 5.65
CA TYR A 70 -18.67 -8.27 5.57
C TYR A 70 -18.04 -7.09 4.83
N TYR A 71 -18.52 -6.77 3.62
CA TYR A 71 -17.95 -5.66 2.84
C TYR A 71 -18.21 -4.29 3.48
N LEU A 72 -19.35 -4.11 4.17
CA LEU A 72 -19.60 -2.90 4.94
C LEU A 72 -18.61 -2.77 6.11
N GLY A 73 -18.38 -3.86 6.85
CA GLY A 73 -17.37 -3.90 7.90
C GLY A 73 -15.97 -3.62 7.35
N GLN A 74 -15.61 -4.24 6.23
CA GLN A 74 -14.34 -4.01 5.56
C GLN A 74 -14.16 -2.54 5.15
N ALA A 75 -15.20 -1.91 4.59
CA ALA A 75 -15.17 -0.50 4.21
C ALA A 75 -14.83 0.43 5.39
N LEU A 76 -15.29 0.13 6.60
CA LEU A 76 -15.00 0.91 7.81
C LEU A 76 -13.56 0.75 8.30
N TRP A 77 -13.00 -0.45 8.15
CA TRP A 77 -11.66 -0.78 8.67
C TRP A 77 -10.53 -0.59 7.67
N LEU A 78 -10.81 -0.43 6.38
CA LEU A 78 -9.79 -0.33 5.33
C LEU A 78 -8.82 0.84 5.53
N ILE A 79 -9.30 2.06 5.78
CA ILE A 79 -8.42 3.21 5.99
C ILE A 79 -7.52 3.01 7.23
N PRO A 80 -8.05 2.65 8.43
CA PRO A 80 -7.22 2.30 9.58
C PRO A 80 -6.21 1.18 9.29
N ALA A 81 -6.63 0.13 8.58
CA ALA A 81 -5.78 -1.02 8.25
C ALA A 81 -4.62 -0.62 7.33
N LEU A 82 -4.86 0.16 6.29
CA LEU A 82 -3.80 0.63 5.38
C LEU A 82 -2.84 1.60 6.07
N LEU A 83 -3.34 2.48 6.94
CA LEU A 83 -2.48 3.36 7.75
C LEU A 83 -1.59 2.53 8.69
N LEU A 84 -2.15 1.53 9.35
CA LEU A 84 -1.39 0.62 10.20
C LEU A 84 -0.35 -0.16 9.39
N GLY A 85 -0.74 -0.71 8.24
CA GLY A 85 0.15 -1.42 7.33
C GLY A 85 1.33 -0.56 6.89
N TRP A 86 1.06 0.67 6.46
CA TRP A 86 2.09 1.64 6.11
C TRP A 86 3.06 1.93 7.28
N ILE A 87 2.52 2.18 8.48
CA ILE A 87 3.33 2.44 9.67
C ILE A 87 4.23 1.24 9.99
N VAL A 88 3.70 0.02 9.87
CA VAL A 88 4.44 -1.23 10.11
C VAL A 88 5.56 -1.39 9.07
N VAL A 89 5.26 -1.23 7.78
CA VAL A 89 6.27 -1.32 6.72
C VAL A 89 7.39 -0.30 6.96
N GLY A 90 7.03 0.98 7.18
CA GLY A 90 8.01 2.03 7.43
C GLY A 90 8.81 1.81 8.72
N GLY A 91 8.16 1.33 9.79
CA GLY A 91 8.77 1.04 11.08
C GLY A 91 9.76 -0.12 11.04
N VAL A 92 9.38 -1.24 10.42
CA VAL A 92 10.25 -2.41 10.25
C VAL A 92 11.43 -2.08 9.33
N CYS A 93 11.18 -1.41 8.20
CA CYS A 93 12.25 -0.92 7.33
C CYS A 93 13.23 -0.02 8.06
N GLN A 94 12.74 0.94 8.86
CA GLN A 94 13.60 1.81 9.68
C GLN A 94 14.44 1.00 10.66
N LEU A 95 13.83 0.09 11.43
CA LEU A 95 14.52 -0.71 12.45
C LEU A 95 15.64 -1.56 11.84
N LEU A 96 15.31 -2.35 10.82
CA LEU A 96 16.26 -3.26 10.19
C LEU A 96 17.34 -2.50 9.42
N SER A 97 16.99 -1.38 8.78
CA SER A 97 17.98 -0.56 8.09
C SER A 97 18.96 0.08 9.06
N ARG A 98 18.51 0.50 10.26
CA ARG A 98 19.41 0.99 11.32
C ARG A 98 20.37 -0.09 11.80
N TRP A 99 19.88 -1.32 11.98
CA TRP A 99 20.72 -2.46 12.34
C TRP A 99 21.75 -2.80 11.24
N ALA A 100 21.38 -2.60 9.97
CA ALA A 100 22.27 -2.80 8.82
C ALA A 100 23.25 -1.63 8.54
N GLY A 101 23.35 -0.65 9.43
CA GLY A 101 24.25 0.51 9.31
C GLY A 101 23.69 1.70 8.51
N GLY A 102 22.38 1.73 8.26
CA GLY A 102 21.72 2.78 7.49
C GLY A 102 21.66 4.14 8.20
N ALA A 103 21.94 5.22 7.46
CA ALA A 103 22.03 6.58 8.02
C ALA A 103 20.68 7.34 8.07
N GLY A 104 19.66 6.85 7.38
CA GLY A 104 18.36 7.53 7.22
C GLY A 104 17.52 7.68 8.49
N GLY A 105 16.71 8.74 8.51
CA GLY A 105 15.80 9.07 9.61
C GLY A 105 14.40 8.48 9.45
N ARG A 106 13.72 8.27 10.60
CA ARG A 106 12.37 7.68 10.66
C ARG A 106 11.33 8.43 9.83
N ALA A 107 11.35 9.77 9.84
CA ALA A 107 10.41 10.57 9.07
C ALA A 107 10.58 10.38 7.55
N SER A 108 11.83 10.30 7.07
CA SER A 108 12.14 10.01 5.67
C SER A 108 11.72 8.61 5.26
N MET A 109 11.92 7.62 6.13
CA MET A 109 11.50 6.24 5.85
C MET A 109 9.98 6.14 5.81
N LEU A 110 9.26 6.70 6.79
CA LEU A 110 7.79 6.71 6.77
C LEU A 110 7.25 7.46 5.56
N ALA A 111 7.77 8.64 5.24
CA ALA A 111 7.33 9.39 4.07
C ALA A 111 7.52 8.58 2.77
N SER A 112 8.71 8.02 2.57
CA SER A 112 9.03 7.24 1.36
C SER A 112 8.22 5.94 1.29
N ALA A 113 8.05 5.24 2.42
CA ALA A 113 7.25 4.02 2.50
C ALA A 113 5.78 4.28 2.18
N GLY A 114 5.22 5.43 2.55
CA GLY A 114 3.79 5.73 2.34
C GLY A 114 3.44 5.76 0.86
N PHE A 115 4.28 6.43 0.07
CA PHE A 115 4.11 6.43 -1.38
C PHE A 115 4.46 5.09 -2.02
N ALA A 116 5.57 4.45 -1.59
CA ALA A 116 6.01 3.16 -2.12
C ALA A 116 4.99 2.03 -1.89
N TYR A 117 4.25 2.10 -0.79
CA TYR A 117 3.17 1.19 -0.41
C TYR A 117 1.85 1.53 -1.13
N ALA A 118 1.38 2.76 -1.01
CA ALA A 118 0.04 3.12 -1.48
C ALA A 118 -0.09 3.13 -3.00
N LEU A 119 0.98 3.47 -3.74
CA LEU A 119 0.90 3.66 -5.18
C LEU A 119 0.69 2.34 -5.95
N PRO A 120 1.48 1.27 -5.75
CA PRO A 120 1.19 -0.01 -6.37
C PRO A 120 -0.20 -0.52 -6.01
N LEU A 121 -0.61 -0.39 -4.75
CA LEU A 121 -1.93 -0.80 -4.29
C LEU A 121 -3.05 -0.05 -5.02
N ALA A 122 -2.91 1.27 -5.21
CA ALA A 122 -3.87 2.05 -5.98
C ALA A 122 -3.93 1.62 -7.45
N VAL A 123 -2.76 1.55 -8.11
CA VAL A 123 -2.67 1.45 -9.57
C VAL A 123 -2.85 0.02 -10.08
N LEU A 124 -2.36 -0.97 -9.34
CA LEU A 124 -2.38 -2.37 -9.77
C LEU A 124 -3.55 -3.14 -9.17
N PHE A 125 -4.17 -2.67 -8.09
CA PHE A 125 -5.24 -3.40 -7.42
C PHE A 125 -6.54 -2.61 -7.33
N VAL A 126 -6.56 -1.51 -6.59
CA VAL A 126 -7.82 -0.79 -6.31
C VAL A 126 -8.46 -0.22 -7.57
N LEU A 127 -7.71 0.54 -8.39
CA LEU A 127 -8.27 1.15 -9.61
C LEU A 127 -8.69 0.10 -10.65
N PRO A 128 -7.88 -0.93 -10.98
CA PRO A 128 -8.31 -1.98 -11.90
C PRO A 128 -9.55 -2.72 -11.43
N ASP A 129 -9.64 -3.08 -10.13
CA ASP A 129 -10.81 -3.75 -9.59
C ASP A 129 -12.05 -2.84 -9.64
N PHE A 130 -11.90 -1.55 -9.31
CA PHE A 130 -12.99 -0.59 -9.39
C PHE A 130 -13.53 -0.45 -10.81
N VAL A 131 -12.63 -0.30 -11.80
CA VAL A 131 -13.01 -0.20 -13.22
C VAL A 131 -13.64 -1.49 -13.72
N ALA A 132 -13.04 -2.64 -13.40
CA ALA A 132 -13.55 -3.94 -13.83
C ALA A 132 -14.93 -4.23 -13.22
N TYR A 133 -15.14 -3.89 -11.96
CA TYR A 133 -16.45 -4.01 -11.32
C TYR A 133 -17.51 -3.18 -12.03
N LEU A 134 -17.25 -1.89 -12.28
CA LEU A 134 -18.20 -1.00 -12.92
C LEU A 134 -18.50 -1.37 -14.38
N SER A 135 -17.54 -1.96 -15.09
CA SER A 135 -17.67 -2.25 -16.53
C SER A 135 -18.08 -3.68 -16.86
N LEU A 136 -17.65 -4.66 -16.05
CA LEU A 136 -17.78 -6.09 -16.32
C LEU A 136 -18.49 -6.86 -15.18
N GLY A 137 -18.79 -6.19 -14.07
CA GLY A 137 -19.48 -6.75 -12.91
C GLY A 137 -18.60 -7.61 -11.99
N PHE A 138 -19.19 -8.13 -10.91
CA PHE A 138 -18.47 -8.87 -9.85
C PHE A 138 -17.66 -10.08 -10.35
N ALA A 139 -18.15 -10.80 -11.36
CA ALA A 139 -17.53 -12.02 -11.85
C ALA A 139 -16.14 -11.80 -12.47
N SER A 140 -15.78 -10.58 -12.86
CA SER A 140 -14.45 -10.27 -13.41
C SER A 140 -13.38 -10.10 -12.34
N LEU A 141 -13.75 -9.70 -11.11
CA LEU A 141 -12.80 -9.37 -10.04
C LEU A 141 -11.87 -10.54 -9.72
N GLY A 142 -12.44 -11.75 -9.52
CA GLY A 142 -11.64 -12.93 -9.22
C GLY A 142 -10.65 -13.33 -10.32
N LYS A 143 -10.92 -12.97 -11.58
CA LYS A 143 -9.98 -13.19 -12.70
C LYS A 143 -8.86 -12.15 -12.67
N LEU A 144 -9.21 -10.88 -12.45
CA LEU A 144 -8.27 -9.77 -12.45
C LEU A 144 -7.23 -9.90 -11.32
N VAL A 145 -7.69 -10.22 -10.10
CA VAL A 145 -6.83 -10.40 -8.92
C VAL A 145 -5.73 -11.46 -9.14
N ARG A 146 -5.97 -12.48 -9.95
CA ARG A 146 -4.95 -13.50 -10.28
C ARG A 146 -3.77 -12.92 -11.06
N PHE A 147 -4.03 -11.94 -11.91
CA PHE A 147 -2.99 -11.28 -12.71
C PHE A 147 -2.35 -10.13 -11.94
N THR A 148 -3.17 -9.34 -11.24
CA THR A 148 -2.70 -8.15 -10.53
C THR A 148 -1.99 -8.47 -9.23
N GLY A 149 -2.32 -9.58 -8.55
CA GLY A 149 -1.76 -9.92 -7.25
C GLY A 149 -0.23 -10.10 -7.25
N LEU A 150 0.31 -10.84 -8.23
CA LEU A 150 1.77 -11.00 -8.35
C LEU A 150 2.44 -9.67 -8.74
N GLY A 151 1.84 -8.94 -9.68
CA GLY A 151 2.34 -7.63 -10.12
C GLY A 151 2.39 -6.62 -8.98
N LEU A 152 1.33 -6.57 -8.16
CA LEU A 152 1.25 -5.75 -6.95
C LEU A 152 2.38 -6.08 -5.99
N MET A 153 2.53 -7.36 -5.63
CA MET A 153 3.54 -7.81 -4.68
C MET A 153 4.96 -7.44 -5.14
N LEU A 154 5.28 -7.67 -6.41
CA LEU A 154 6.60 -7.35 -6.97
C LEU A 154 6.83 -5.84 -7.04
N ALA A 155 5.81 -5.06 -7.41
CA ALA A 155 5.91 -3.60 -7.48
C ALA A 155 6.07 -2.95 -6.10
N GLU A 156 5.29 -3.38 -5.10
CA GLU A 156 5.45 -2.93 -3.71
C GLU A 156 6.84 -3.29 -3.19
N TRP A 157 7.28 -4.54 -3.39
CA TRP A 157 8.59 -4.97 -2.94
C TRP A 157 9.73 -4.14 -3.55
N ALA A 158 9.68 -3.91 -4.86
CA ALA A 158 10.68 -3.12 -5.56
C ALA A 158 10.68 -1.65 -5.11
N LEU A 159 9.51 -1.01 -4.94
CA LEU A 159 9.43 0.38 -4.51
C LEU A 159 9.82 0.57 -3.04
N VAL A 160 9.43 -0.35 -2.15
CA VAL A 160 9.82 -0.31 -0.74
C VAL A 160 11.33 -0.53 -0.60
N ALA A 161 11.91 -1.46 -1.36
CA ALA A 161 13.36 -1.64 -1.41
C ALA A 161 14.05 -0.37 -1.94
N ARG A 162 13.51 0.26 -2.99
CA ARG A 162 14.07 1.53 -3.49
C ARG A 162 13.99 2.66 -2.46
N ALA A 163 12.91 2.71 -1.67
CA ALA A 163 12.75 3.67 -0.58
C ALA A 163 13.82 3.46 0.50
N VAL A 164 14.11 2.21 0.86
CA VAL A 164 15.21 1.87 1.79
C VAL A 164 16.56 2.34 1.23
N VAL A 165 16.86 2.08 -0.05
CA VAL A 165 18.09 2.57 -0.70
C VAL A 165 18.16 4.11 -0.67
N ALA A 166 17.06 4.78 -1.01
CA ALA A 166 16.99 6.25 -1.06
C ALA A 166 17.28 6.88 0.30
N VAL A 167 16.62 6.36 1.35
CA VAL A 167 16.63 6.93 2.69
C VAL A 167 17.89 6.54 3.46
N HIS A 168 18.29 5.26 3.41
CA HIS A 168 19.37 4.74 4.24
C HIS A 168 20.71 4.60 3.53
N ARG A 169 20.77 4.84 2.21
CA ARG A 169 21.97 4.69 1.38
C ARG A 169 22.58 3.29 1.45
N LEU A 170 21.73 2.28 1.68
CA LEU A 170 22.14 0.89 1.68
C LEU A 170 22.23 0.35 0.25
N ALA A 171 23.08 -0.65 0.05
CA ALA A 171 23.12 -1.41 -1.20
C ALA A 171 21.81 -2.21 -1.40
N TRP A 172 21.44 -2.45 -2.66
CA TRP A 172 20.25 -3.23 -3.01
C TRP A 172 20.20 -4.63 -2.39
N SER A 173 21.35 -5.29 -2.26
CA SER A 173 21.46 -6.61 -1.62
C SER A 173 20.99 -6.62 -0.17
N ARG A 174 21.07 -5.48 0.54
CA ARG A 174 20.54 -5.32 1.90
C ARG A 174 19.10 -4.79 1.88
N ALA A 175 18.78 -3.89 0.95
CA ALA A 175 17.45 -3.27 0.89
C ALA A 175 16.34 -4.26 0.51
N LEU A 176 16.60 -5.18 -0.42
CA LEU A 176 15.64 -6.20 -0.85
C LEU A 176 15.13 -7.08 0.29
N PRO A 177 15.98 -7.77 1.08
CA PRO A 177 15.50 -8.59 2.20
C PRO A 177 14.83 -7.76 3.29
N ILE A 178 15.28 -6.53 3.56
CA ILE A 178 14.61 -5.64 4.53
C ILE A 178 13.18 -5.33 4.09
N ALA A 179 13.01 -4.93 2.83
CA ALA A 179 11.69 -4.64 2.27
C ALA A 179 10.78 -5.88 2.29
N PHE A 180 11.32 -7.05 1.98
CA PHE A 180 10.59 -8.31 2.03
C PHE A 180 10.09 -8.62 3.44
N VAL A 181 10.96 -8.51 4.46
CA VAL A 181 10.58 -8.74 5.86
C VAL A 181 9.54 -7.72 6.34
N ALA A 182 9.66 -6.45 5.93
CA ALA A 182 8.70 -5.42 6.28
C ALA A 182 7.30 -5.68 5.68
N LEU A 183 7.23 -6.08 4.40
CA LEU A 183 5.98 -6.47 3.75
C LEU A 183 5.40 -7.75 4.34
N LEU A 184 6.25 -8.72 4.69
CA LEU A 184 5.81 -9.95 5.36
C LEU A 184 5.21 -9.65 6.74
N ALA A 185 5.83 -8.77 7.52
CA ALA A 185 5.30 -8.34 8.82
C ALA A 185 3.95 -7.63 8.67
N GLN A 186 3.82 -6.76 7.67
CA GLN A 186 2.54 -6.11 7.36
C GLN A 186 1.48 -7.13 6.93
N ALA A 187 1.82 -8.07 6.06
CA ALA A 187 0.90 -9.11 5.60
C ALA A 187 0.45 -10.01 6.76
N ALA A 188 1.37 -10.44 7.63
CA ALA A 188 1.05 -11.25 8.81
C ALA A 188 0.10 -10.52 9.77
N LEU A 189 0.29 -9.21 9.95
CA LEU A 189 -0.56 -8.39 10.81
C LEU A 189 -1.95 -8.14 10.22
N LEU A 190 -2.03 -7.85 8.91
CA LEU A 190 -3.30 -7.49 8.27
C LEU A 190 -4.07 -8.68 7.68
N ALA A 191 -3.44 -9.85 7.50
CA ALA A 191 -4.11 -11.03 6.94
C ALA A 191 -5.38 -11.43 7.71
N PRO A 192 -5.46 -11.38 9.05
CA PRO A 192 -6.68 -11.69 9.78
C PRO A 192 -7.82 -10.69 9.52
N ILE A 193 -7.50 -9.46 9.10
CA ILE A 193 -8.47 -8.36 8.92
C ILE A 193 -8.98 -8.31 7.48
N LEU A 194 -8.14 -8.67 6.51
CA LEU A 194 -8.40 -8.49 5.08
C LEU A 194 -8.78 -9.79 4.34
N ARG A 195 -8.90 -10.94 5.03
CA ARG A 195 -9.24 -12.25 4.46
C ARG A 195 -10.56 -12.83 4.96
#